data_AF-A0A7W1LIZ9-F1
#
_entry.id   AF-A0A7W1LIZ9-F1
#
_cell.length_a   1.000
_cell.length_b   1.000
_cell.length_c   1.000
_cell.angle_alpha   90.00
_cell.angle_beta   90.00
_cell.angle_gamma   90.00
#
_symmetry.space_group_name_H-M   'P 1'
#
loop_
_entity.id
_entity.type
_entity.pdbx_description
1 polymer ?
#
loop_
_entity_poly.entity_id
_entity_poly.type
_entity_poly.pdbx_seq_one_letter_code
_entity_poly.pdbx_strand_id
1 'polypeptide(L)'
;VLPGAPRVDVLLGRLLRAGGTVSAERAAALAVWCSLVPLRDLAWSRMDRDSADVHLELWAAVARQVVPPYEPAVLCLTAFAAWLSGDGASAWCALDRCATVDPTYSMAGLIRETLERCLSPQLWVPLPRERAWAACGVPRPDLG
;
A
#
# COMPACT_ATOMS: atom_id res chain seq x y z
N VAL A 1 14.96 15.33 0.05
CA VAL A 1 13.99 15.34 1.18
C VAL A 1 12.60 15.30 0.60
N LEU A 2 11.83 14.23 0.83
CA LEU A 2 10.44 14.16 0.38
C LEU A 2 9.52 14.73 1.49
N PRO A 3 8.98 15.97 1.36
CA PRO A 3 8.13 16.57 2.39
C PRO A 3 6.80 15.82 2.59
N GLY A 4 6.49 14.85 1.73
CA GLY A 4 5.29 14.02 1.79
C GLY A 4 5.29 12.98 2.92
N ALA A 5 6.45 12.55 3.44
CA ALA A 5 6.50 11.43 4.38
C ALA A 5 5.70 11.66 5.68
N PRO A 6 5.82 12.81 6.39
CA PRO A 6 4.98 13.07 7.55
C PRO A 6 3.50 13.20 7.21
N ARG A 7 3.17 13.77 6.03
CA ARG A 7 1.77 13.95 5.60
C ARG A 7 1.10 12.62 5.29
N VAL A 8 1.79 11.73 4.57
CA VAL A 8 1.34 10.36 4.28
C VAL A 8 1.14 9.59 5.57
N ASP A 9 2.12 9.62 6.49
CA ASP A 9 2.03 8.84 7.73
C ASP A 9 0.87 9.29 8.62
N VAL A 10 0.67 10.60 8.77
CA VAL A 10 -0.44 11.17 9.54
C VAL A 10 -1.79 10.86 8.87
N LEU A 11 -1.90 11.00 7.55
CA LEU A 11 -3.14 10.72 6.84
C LEU A 11 -3.51 9.23 6.95
N LEU A 12 -2.56 8.33 6.68
CA LEU A 12 -2.77 6.88 6.82
C LEU A 12 -3.17 6.52 8.25
N GLY A 13 -2.44 7.03 9.25
CA GLY A 13 -2.77 6.79 10.65
C GLY A 13 -4.17 7.25 11.03
N ARG A 14 -4.65 8.39 10.49
CA ARG A 14 -6.03 8.85 10.71
C ARG A 14 -7.05 7.96 10.03
N LEU A 15 -6.83 7.58 8.77
CA LEU A 15 -7.75 6.75 8.01
C LEU A 15 -7.88 5.34 8.58
N LEU A 16 -6.76 4.72 8.96
CA LEU A 16 -6.75 3.39 9.57
C LEU A 16 -7.46 3.34 10.93
N ARG A 17 -7.45 4.44 11.70
CA ARG A 17 -8.16 4.53 12.99
C ARG A 17 -9.65 4.88 12.84
N ALA A 18 -9.98 5.74 11.88
CA ALA A 18 -11.35 6.20 11.69
C ALA A 18 -12.26 5.10 11.13
N GLY A 19 -11.71 4.22 10.28
CA GLY A 19 -12.52 3.32 9.46
C GLY A 19 -13.44 4.08 8.51
N GLY A 20 -14.12 3.35 7.61
CA GLY A 20 -15.18 3.93 6.78
C GLY A 20 -14.72 4.58 5.46
N THR A 21 -15.52 5.52 4.96
CA THR A 21 -15.42 6.03 3.58
C THR A 21 -14.23 6.99 3.39
N VAL A 22 -13.44 6.74 2.35
CA VAL A 22 -12.34 7.61 1.92
C VAL A 22 -12.89 8.65 0.95
N SER A 23 -12.74 9.94 1.25
CA SER A 23 -13.14 11.01 0.31
C SER A 23 -12.29 11.00 -0.95
N ALA A 24 -12.83 11.52 -2.06
CA ALA A 24 -12.13 11.58 -3.34
C ALA A 24 -10.79 12.35 -3.23
N GLU A 25 -10.74 13.44 -2.46
CA GLU A 25 -9.52 14.23 -2.28
C GLU A 25 -8.45 13.43 -1.53
N ARG A 26 -8.83 12.65 -0.52
CA ARG A 26 -7.90 11.81 0.25
C ARG A 26 -7.43 10.62 -0.58
N ALA A 27 -8.32 10.00 -1.34
CA ALA A 27 -7.98 8.93 -2.27
C ALA A 27 -6.99 9.41 -3.33
N ALA A 28 -7.25 10.57 -3.96
CA ALA A 28 -6.36 11.20 -4.93
C ALA A 28 -5.00 11.55 -4.32
N ALA A 29 -4.97 12.12 -3.11
CA ALA A 29 -3.72 12.44 -2.42
C ALA A 29 -2.88 11.19 -2.14
N LEU A 30 -3.50 10.10 -1.64
CA LEU A 30 -2.82 8.83 -1.41
C LEU A 30 -2.29 8.22 -2.70
N ALA A 31 -3.08 8.24 -3.78
CA ALA A 31 -2.67 7.70 -5.07
C ALA A 31 -1.46 8.46 -5.65
N VAL A 32 -1.51 9.79 -5.63
CA VAL A 32 -0.39 10.62 -6.08
C VAL A 32 0.84 10.41 -5.21
N TRP A 33 0.72 10.40 -3.89
CA TRP A 33 1.88 10.18 -3.01
C TRP A 33 2.47 8.79 -3.16
N CYS A 34 1.64 7.73 -3.23
CA CYS A 34 2.12 6.37 -3.41
C CYS A 34 2.68 6.10 -4.81
N SER A 35 2.49 6.99 -5.78
CA SER A 35 3.25 6.90 -7.05
C SER A 35 4.76 7.13 -6.83
N LEU A 36 5.15 7.79 -5.73
CA LEU A 36 6.54 7.92 -5.31
C LEU A 36 6.95 6.71 -4.48
N VAL A 37 7.88 5.91 -4.99
CA VAL A 37 8.34 4.65 -4.37
C VAL A 37 8.66 4.78 -2.87
N PRO A 38 9.42 5.79 -2.38
CA PRO A 38 9.70 5.88 -0.95
C PRO A 38 8.45 6.10 -0.09
N LEU A 39 7.46 6.85 -0.58
CA LEU A 39 6.20 7.10 0.14
C LEU A 39 5.28 5.89 0.10
N ARG A 40 5.27 5.15 -1.02
CA ARG A 40 4.60 3.85 -1.13
C ARG A 40 5.16 2.85 -0.14
N ASP A 41 6.49 2.74 -0.07
CA ASP A 41 7.16 1.78 0.81
C ASP A 41 7.00 2.17 2.28
N LEU A 42 6.90 3.47 2.58
CA LEU A 42 6.45 3.95 3.89
C LEU A 42 5.03 3.47 4.22
N ALA A 43 4.09 3.59 3.28
CA ALA A 43 2.73 3.08 3.46
C ALA A 43 2.70 1.56 3.64
N TRP A 44 3.48 0.84 2.83
CA TRP A 44 3.63 -0.62 2.86
C TRP A 44 4.24 -1.12 4.18
N SER A 45 5.22 -0.39 4.75
CA SER A 45 5.86 -0.72 6.04
C SER A 45 4.91 -0.72 7.24
N ARG A 46 3.70 -0.18 7.09
CA ARG A 46 2.67 -0.18 8.13
C ARG A 46 1.81 -1.45 8.14
N MET A 47 1.93 -2.30 7.13
CA MET A 47 1.15 -3.53 7.00
C MET A 47 1.84 -4.69 7.71
N ASP A 48 1.12 -5.28 8.64
CA ASP A 48 1.39 -6.58 9.24
C ASP A 48 0.12 -7.44 9.22
N ARG A 49 0.22 -8.69 9.69
CA ARG A 49 -0.90 -9.63 9.67
C ARG A 49 -2.07 -9.16 10.53
N ASP A 50 -1.81 -8.43 11.61
CA ASP A 50 -2.84 -7.97 12.54
C ASP A 50 -3.60 -6.76 11.99
N SER A 51 -3.00 -6.01 11.07
CA SER A 51 -3.58 -4.84 10.41
C SER A 51 -4.00 -5.08 8.95
N ALA A 52 -3.85 -6.32 8.45
CA ALA A 52 -4.08 -6.65 7.04
C ALA A 52 -5.50 -6.30 6.57
N ASP A 53 -6.53 -6.65 7.36
CA ASP A 53 -7.93 -6.40 7.01
C ASP A 53 -8.25 -4.91 6.89
N VAL A 54 -7.83 -4.11 7.88
CA VAL A 54 -8.06 -2.65 7.85
C VAL A 54 -7.29 -1.96 6.72
N HIS A 55 -6.14 -2.50 6.35
CA HIS A 55 -5.40 -2.05 5.18
C HIS A 55 -6.09 -2.44 3.89
N LEU A 56 -6.61 -3.66 3.78
CA LEU A 56 -7.35 -4.12 2.61
C LEU A 56 -8.58 -3.25 2.38
N GLU A 57 -9.36 -2.97 3.41
CA GLU A 57 -10.52 -2.08 3.33
C GLU A 57 -10.15 -0.69 2.81
N LEU A 58 -9.10 -0.09 3.39
CA LEU A 58 -8.59 1.23 2.99
C LEU A 58 -8.13 1.24 1.54
N TRP A 59 -7.24 0.33 1.15
CA TRP A 59 -6.65 0.35 -0.18
C TRP A 59 -7.66 -0.06 -1.26
N ALA A 60 -8.58 -0.97 -0.97
CA ALA A 60 -9.71 -1.25 -1.85
C ALA A 60 -10.60 -0.02 -2.04
N ALA A 61 -10.86 0.77 -0.99
CA ALA A 61 -11.62 2.02 -1.08
C ALA A 61 -10.92 3.10 -1.90
N VAL A 62 -9.59 3.19 -1.81
CA VAL A 62 -8.79 4.07 -2.67
C VAL A 62 -8.77 3.55 -4.11
N ALA A 63 -8.56 2.25 -4.32
CA ALA A 63 -8.48 1.59 -5.63
C ALA A 63 -9.75 1.78 -6.49
N ARG A 64 -10.93 1.92 -5.86
CA ARG A 64 -12.19 2.21 -6.56
C ARG A 64 -12.29 3.65 -7.10
N GLN A 65 -11.42 4.55 -6.65
CA GLN A 65 -11.48 5.99 -6.95
C GLN A 65 -10.28 6.49 -7.76
N VAL A 66 -9.21 5.71 -7.86
CA VAL A 66 -8.00 6.09 -8.60
C VAL A 66 -8.22 6.09 -10.11
N VAL A 67 -7.48 6.98 -10.79
CA VAL A 67 -7.53 7.18 -12.24
C VAL A 67 -6.12 7.14 -12.84
N PRO A 68 -5.99 6.88 -14.16
CA PRO A 68 -4.70 6.88 -14.84
C PRO A 68 -3.90 8.16 -14.61
N PRO A 69 -2.57 8.09 -14.39
CA PRO A 69 -1.70 6.92 -14.29
C PRO A 69 -1.37 6.48 -12.84
N TYR A 70 -2.19 6.82 -11.84
CA TYR A 70 -1.83 6.70 -10.41
C TYR A 70 -2.30 5.40 -9.73
N GLU A 71 -2.96 4.50 -10.46
CA GLU A 71 -3.50 3.26 -9.92
C GLU A 71 -2.46 2.20 -9.55
N PRO A 72 -1.37 1.96 -10.32
CA PRO A 72 -0.52 0.77 -10.12
C PRO A 72 -0.01 0.59 -8.69
N ALA A 73 0.44 1.68 -8.05
CA ALA A 73 0.91 1.65 -6.67
C ALA A 73 -0.21 1.26 -5.69
N VAL A 74 -1.39 1.85 -5.85
CA VAL A 74 -2.56 1.58 -4.99
C VAL A 74 -3.04 0.14 -5.19
N LEU A 75 -3.13 -0.33 -6.43
CA LEU A 75 -3.52 -1.70 -6.75
C LEU A 75 -2.54 -2.72 -6.16
N CYS A 76 -1.24 -2.43 -6.16
CA CYS A 76 -0.26 -3.29 -5.50
C CYS A 76 -0.39 -3.30 -3.98
N LEU A 77 -0.69 -2.15 -3.36
CA LEU A 77 -0.96 -2.08 -1.92
C LEU A 77 -2.24 -2.84 -1.55
N THR A 78 -3.28 -2.77 -2.38
CA THR A 78 -4.50 -3.58 -2.23
C THR A 78 -4.19 -5.08 -2.39
N ALA A 79 -3.44 -5.45 -3.42
CA ALA A 79 -3.09 -6.85 -3.69
C ALA A 79 -2.27 -7.45 -2.54
N PHE A 80 -1.33 -6.69 -2.01
CA PHE A 80 -0.50 -7.12 -0.89
C PHE A 80 -1.32 -7.28 0.39
N ALA A 81 -2.18 -6.30 0.72
CA ALA A 81 -3.05 -6.40 1.90
C ALA A 81 -4.02 -7.59 1.80
N ALA A 82 -4.57 -7.86 0.62
CA ALA A 82 -5.43 -9.01 0.35
C ALA A 82 -4.68 -10.34 0.52
N TRP A 83 -3.46 -10.46 -0.02
CA TRP A 83 -2.63 -11.64 0.24
C TRP A 83 -2.34 -11.80 1.74
N LEU A 84 -1.99 -10.71 2.42
CA LEU A 84 -1.63 -10.72 3.84
C LEU A 84 -2.80 -11.13 4.75
N SER A 85 -4.05 -10.79 4.38
CA SER A 85 -5.27 -11.22 5.08
C SER A 85 -5.78 -12.61 4.66
N GLY A 86 -5.14 -13.25 3.67
CA GLY A 86 -5.54 -14.56 3.16
C GLY A 86 -6.60 -14.54 2.05
N ASP A 87 -6.99 -13.36 1.56
CA ASP A 87 -7.86 -13.20 0.39
C ASP A 87 -7.06 -13.19 -0.93
N GLY A 88 -6.62 -14.39 -1.34
CA GLY A 88 -5.88 -14.57 -2.59
C GLY A 88 -6.67 -14.17 -3.84
N ALA A 89 -8.00 -14.26 -3.82
CA ALA A 89 -8.85 -13.92 -4.96
C ALA A 89 -8.84 -12.40 -5.20
N SER A 90 -9.06 -11.59 -4.16
CA SER A 90 -8.96 -10.14 -4.26
C SER A 90 -7.55 -9.69 -4.62
N ALA A 91 -6.51 -10.40 -4.15
CA ALA A 91 -5.14 -10.13 -4.53
C ALA A 91 -4.93 -10.27 -6.05
N TRP A 92 -5.39 -11.38 -6.64
CA TRP A 92 -5.34 -11.60 -8.09
C TRP A 92 -6.13 -10.56 -8.87
N CYS A 93 -7.35 -10.24 -8.45
CA CYS A 93 -8.17 -9.20 -9.10
C CYS A 93 -7.43 -7.85 -9.19
N ALA A 94 -6.77 -7.44 -8.09
CA ALA A 94 -6.00 -6.20 -8.06
C ALA A 94 -4.76 -6.25 -8.97
N LEU A 95 -4.05 -7.39 -9.02
CA LEU A 95 -2.89 -7.57 -9.90
C LEU A 95 -3.27 -7.61 -11.37
N ASP A 96 -4.37 -8.25 -11.73
CA ASP A 96 -4.83 -8.29 -13.12
C ASP A 96 -5.27 -6.91 -13.58
N ARG A 97 -5.96 -6.15 -12.71
CA ARG A 97 -6.24 -4.74 -12.99
C ARG A 97 -4.95 -3.94 -13.15
N CYS A 98 -3.95 -4.13 -12.29
CA CYS A 98 -2.66 -3.45 -12.40
C CYS A 98 -1.99 -3.74 -13.75
N ALA A 99 -2.02 -5.00 -14.20
CA ALA A 99 -1.43 -5.42 -15.47
C ALA A 99 -2.11 -4.77 -16.69
N THR A 100 -3.40 -4.44 -16.61
CA THR A 100 -4.06 -3.67 -17.69
C THR A 100 -3.60 -2.21 -17.80
N VAL A 101 -3.00 -1.66 -16.74
CA VAL A 101 -2.54 -0.27 -16.66
C VAL A 101 -1.04 -0.17 -16.89
N ASP A 102 -0.26 -1.00 -16.18
CA ASP A 102 1.19 -1.12 -16.32
C ASP A 102 1.61 -2.59 -16.16
N PRO A 103 1.80 -3.33 -17.28
CA PRO A 103 2.25 -4.72 -17.26
C PRO A 103 3.65 -4.92 -16.66
N THR A 104 4.44 -3.86 -16.54
CA THR A 104 5.85 -3.89 -16.11
C THR A 104 6.06 -3.35 -14.70
N TYR A 105 4.98 -3.04 -13.97
CA TYR A 105 5.09 -2.48 -12.62
C TYR A 105 5.75 -3.49 -11.66
N SER A 106 6.99 -3.19 -11.25
CA SER A 106 7.88 -4.14 -10.58
C SER A 106 7.29 -4.77 -9.31
N MET A 107 6.57 -3.98 -8.50
CA MET A 107 5.92 -4.48 -7.28
C MET A 107 4.81 -5.50 -7.59
N ALA A 108 4.06 -5.33 -8.69
CA ALA A 108 3.04 -6.29 -9.10
C ALA A 108 3.66 -7.64 -9.45
N GLY A 109 4.83 -7.63 -10.11
CA GLY A 109 5.59 -8.84 -10.41
C GLY A 109 6.01 -9.60 -9.15
N LEU A 110 6.51 -8.91 -8.13
CA LEU A 110 6.91 -9.52 -6.85
C LEU A 110 5.73 -10.17 -6.10
N ILE A 111 4.58 -9.50 -6.06
CA ILE A 111 3.38 -10.03 -5.41
C ILE A 111 2.83 -11.21 -6.20
N ARG A 112 2.85 -11.14 -7.54
CA ARG A 112 2.46 -12.25 -8.42
C ARG A 112 3.31 -13.49 -8.16
N GLU A 113 4.64 -13.35 -8.11
CA GLU A 113 5.55 -14.45 -7.79
C GLU A 113 5.25 -15.07 -6.40
N THR A 114 4.88 -14.24 -5.43
CA THR A 114 4.47 -14.67 -4.08
C THR A 114 3.22 -15.56 -4.14
N LEU A 115 2.20 -15.15 -4.91
CA LEU A 115 0.96 -15.89 -5.08
C LEU A 115 1.15 -17.17 -5.89
N GLU A 116 1.88 -17.12 -7.00
CA GLU A 116 2.14 -18.28 -7.88
C GLU A 116 2.92 -19.39 -7.16
N ARG A 117 3.80 -19.01 -6.23
CA ARG A 117 4.55 -19.94 -5.39
C ARG A 117 3.81 -20.35 -4.11
N CYS A 118 2.57 -19.90 -3.92
CA CYS A 118 1.76 -20.17 -2.73
C CYS A 118 2.51 -19.83 -1.43
N LEU A 119 3.29 -18.75 -1.41
CA LEU A 119 4.02 -18.35 -0.21
C LEU A 119 3.04 -17.95 0.89
N SER A 120 3.24 -18.50 2.08
CA SER A 120 2.40 -18.21 3.25
C SER A 120 2.64 -16.76 3.72
N PRO A 121 1.57 -15.99 4.01
CA PRO A 121 1.67 -14.68 4.68
C PRO A 121 2.44 -14.72 6.00
N GLN A 122 2.59 -15.89 6.63
CA GLN A 122 3.39 -16.08 7.84
C GLN A 122 4.88 -15.80 7.64
N LEU A 123 5.37 -15.86 6.39
CA LEU A 123 6.76 -15.54 6.04
C LEU A 123 7.00 -14.02 5.97
N TRP A 124 5.94 -13.21 5.96
CA TRP A 124 6.09 -11.75 5.91
C TRP A 124 6.56 -11.20 7.25
N VAL A 125 7.67 -10.46 7.19
CA VAL A 125 8.16 -9.61 8.27
C VAL A 125 8.18 -8.18 7.74
N PRO A 126 7.41 -7.24 8.32
CA PRO A 126 7.37 -5.88 7.84
C PRO A 126 8.75 -5.23 7.83
N LEU A 127 9.01 -4.38 6.83
CA LEU A 127 10.19 -3.51 6.82
C LEU A 127 10.20 -2.64 8.10
N PRO A 128 11.30 -2.60 8.87
CA PRO A 128 11.40 -1.70 10.01
C PRO A 128 11.07 -0.27 9.57
N ARG A 129 10.14 0.38 10.27
CA ARG A 129 9.63 1.69 9.87
C ARG A 129 10.77 2.72 9.74
N GLU A 130 11.78 2.64 10.59
CA GLU A 130 12.97 3.51 10.55
C GLU A 130 13.66 3.46 9.18
N ARG A 131 13.75 2.28 8.57
CA ARG A 131 14.33 2.11 7.23
C ARG A 131 13.45 2.74 6.15
N ALA A 132 12.13 2.58 6.25
CA ALA A 132 11.19 3.19 5.30
C ALA A 132 11.21 4.73 5.38
N TRP A 133 11.33 5.30 6.58
CA TRP A 133 11.52 6.73 6.78
C TRP A 133 12.87 7.22 6.24
N ALA A 134 13.96 6.50 6.51
CA ALA A 134 15.29 6.83 5.99
C ALA A 134 15.29 6.88 4.44
N ALA A 135 14.57 5.98 3.77
CA ALA A 135 14.40 5.99 2.31
C ALA A 135 13.69 7.25 1.79
N CYS A 136 12.88 7.93 2.62
CA CYS A 136 12.27 9.22 2.29
C CYS A 136 13.24 10.41 2.46
N GLY A 137 14.45 10.16 2.97
CA GLY A 137 15.45 11.19 3.27
C GLY A 137 15.09 12.05 4.48
N VAL A 138 14.29 11.52 5.42
CA VAL A 138 13.91 12.18 6.68
C VAL A 138 13.93 11.17 7.83
N PRO A 139 14.37 11.54 9.04
CA PRO A 139 14.27 10.67 10.20
C PRO A 139 12.80 10.44 10.56
N ARG A 140 12.50 9.27 11.13
CA ARG A 140 11.19 9.00 11.71
C ARG A 140 10.98 9.98 12.87
N PRO A 141 9.85 10.72 12.93
CA PRO A 141 9.56 11.59 14.06
C PRO A 141 9.37 10.75 15.31
N ASP A 142 9.90 11.25 16.43
CA ASP A 142 9.69 10.71 17.76
C ASP A 142 8.22 10.93 18.14
N LEU A 143 7.37 9.97 17.75
CA LEU A 143 5.99 9.93 18.19
C LEU A 143 5.98 9.11 19.49
N GLY A 144 6.11 9.83 20.61
CA GLY A 144 5.81 9.31 21.95
C GLY A 144 4.35 8.92 22.09
#